data_AF-A0A7G6Z0I7-F1
#
_entry.id   AF-A0A7G6Z0I7-F1
#
_cell.length_a   1.000
_cell.length_b   1.000
_cell.length_c   1.000
_cell.angle_alpha   90.00
_cell.angle_beta   90.00
_cell.angle_gamma   90.00
#
_symmetry.space_group_name_H-M   'P 1'
#
loop_
_entity.id
_entity.type
_entity.pdbx_description
1 polymer ?
#
loop_
_entity_poly.entity_id
_entity_poly.type
_entity_poly.pdbx_seq_one_letter_code
_entity_poly.pdbx_strand_id
1 'polypeptide(L)'
;MHEPVQITVLEDEKIWGMVPRELAYTAAGACTALGVGFVLAAVLSGQWWFLAGTGLAWLTASALQSLSFHLQRLGYANADLVTYDEAGAEPPDDDRPV
;
A
#
# COMPACT_ATOMS: atom_id res chain seq x y z
N MET A 1 27.94 27.04 -0.01
CA MET A 1 26.49 27.31 -0.20
C MET A 1 26.03 26.55 -1.44
N HIS A 2 25.80 25.24 -1.33
CA HIS A 2 25.15 24.41 -2.35
C HIS A 2 24.63 23.15 -1.65
N GLU A 3 23.43 23.22 -1.09
CA GLU A 3 22.75 22.07 -0.47
C GLU A 3 21.21 22.01 -0.68
N PRO A 4 20.56 22.69 -1.66
CA PRO A 4 19.12 22.50 -1.85
C PRO A 4 18.78 21.21 -2.63
N VAL A 5 19.73 20.60 -3.35
CA VAL A 5 19.44 19.53 -4.32
C VAL A 5 19.18 18.19 -3.63
N GLN A 6 19.96 17.80 -2.62
CA GLN A 6 19.81 16.49 -1.98
C GLN A 6 18.50 16.38 -1.18
N ILE A 7 18.08 17.45 -0.50
CA ILE A 7 16.81 17.49 0.25
C ILE A 7 15.61 17.28 -0.69
N THR A 8 15.64 17.91 -1.86
CA THR A 8 14.53 17.82 -2.84
C THR A 8 14.41 16.41 -3.43
N VAL A 9 15.53 15.69 -3.62
CA VAL A 9 15.54 14.32 -4.17
C VAL A 9 15.01 13.31 -3.14
N LEU A 10 15.35 13.47 -1.86
CA LEU A 10 14.84 12.61 -0.78
C LEU A 10 13.34 12.79 -0.53
N GLU A 11 12.81 14.01 -0.66
CA GLU A 11 11.37 14.24 -0.61
C GLU A 11 10.64 13.60 -1.80
N ASP A 12 11.20 13.71 -3.01
CA ASP A 12 10.59 13.14 -4.21
C ASP A 12 10.55 11.61 -4.13
N GLU A 13 11.63 10.95 -3.71
CA GLU A 13 11.68 9.49 -3.53
C GLU A 13 10.68 8.99 -2.48
N LYS A 14 10.51 9.74 -1.39
CA LYS A 14 9.49 9.45 -0.36
C LYS A 14 8.06 9.62 -0.89
N ILE A 15 7.81 10.62 -1.73
CA ILE A 15 6.52 10.84 -2.39
C ILE A 15 6.23 9.70 -3.36
N TRP A 16 7.19 9.33 -4.21
CA TRP A 16 7.04 8.24 -5.19
C TRP A 16 6.89 6.86 -4.53
N GLY A 17 7.52 6.62 -3.39
CA GLY A 17 7.32 5.40 -2.59
C GLY A 17 5.92 5.28 -1.99
N MET A 18 5.22 6.41 -1.80
CA MET A 18 3.89 6.44 -1.20
C MET A 18 2.75 6.37 -2.25
N VAL A 19 3.04 6.70 -3.52
CA VAL A 19 2.07 6.60 -4.63
C VAL A 19 1.49 5.18 -4.81
N PRO A 20 2.28 4.09 -4.82
CA PRO A 20 1.74 2.73 -4.94
C PRO A 20 0.78 2.36 -3.80
N ARG A 21 1.01 2.87 -2.58
CA ARG A 21 0.17 2.63 -1.41
C ARG A 21 -1.22 3.28 -1.57
N GLU A 22 -1.24 4.54 -1.99
CA GLU A 22 -2.48 5.30 -2.23
C GLU A 22 -3.28 4.70 -3.39
N LEU A 23 -2.60 4.25 -4.45
CA LEU A 23 -3.24 3.52 -5.55
C LEU A 23 -3.85 2.20 -5.07
N ALA A 24 -3.12 1.42 -4.26
CA ALA A 24 -3.65 0.18 -3.71
C ALA A 24 -4.85 0.43 -2.78
N TYR A 25 -4.82 1.48 -1.97
CA TYR A 25 -5.92 1.84 -1.07
C TYR A 25 -7.16 2.34 -1.82
N THR A 26 -6.98 3.23 -2.79
CA THR A 26 -8.09 3.74 -3.62
C THR A 26 -8.69 2.64 -4.50
N ALA A 27 -7.86 1.75 -5.06
CA ALA A 27 -8.32 0.57 -5.80
C ALA A 27 -9.08 -0.41 -4.90
N ALA A 28 -8.63 -0.63 -3.65
CA ALA A 28 -9.38 -1.43 -2.68
C ALA A 28 -10.78 -0.84 -2.46
N GLY A 29 -10.87 0.47 -2.23
CA GLY A 29 -12.15 1.18 -2.09
C GLY A 29 -13.06 1.07 -3.32
N ALA A 30 -12.49 1.19 -4.53
CA ALA A 30 -13.24 1.01 -5.78
C ALA A 30 -13.77 -0.43 -5.93
N CYS A 31 -12.97 -1.44 -5.59
CA CYS A 31 -13.41 -2.84 -5.57
C CYS A 31 -14.51 -3.08 -4.54
N THR A 32 -14.45 -2.47 -3.35
CA THR A 32 -15.54 -2.57 -2.36
C THR A 32 -16.84 -1.96 -2.88
N ALA A 33 -16.76 -0.78 -3.51
CA ALA A 33 -17.92 -0.11 -4.11
C ALA A 33 -18.54 -0.96 -5.24
N LEU A 34 -17.72 -1.58 -6.09
CA LEU A 34 -18.18 -2.53 -7.09
C LEU A 34 -18.87 -3.76 -6.46
N GLY A 35 -18.31 -4.29 -5.37
CA GLY A 35 -18.94 -5.38 -4.61
C GLY A 35 -20.33 -5.00 -4.09
N VAL A 36 -20.49 -3.81 -3.51
CA VAL A 36 -21.81 -3.29 -3.09
C VAL A 36 -22.75 -3.13 -4.28
N GLY A 37 -22.25 -2.63 -5.42
CA GLY A 37 -23.01 -2.54 -6.66
C GLY A 37 -23.51 -3.89 -7.16
N PHE A 38 -22.68 -4.94 -7.08
CA PHE A 38 -23.09 -6.30 -7.43
C PHE A 38 -24.15 -6.87 -6.47
N VAL A 39 -24.08 -6.57 -5.17
CA VAL A 39 -25.13 -6.95 -4.22
C VAL A 39 -26.46 -6.26 -4.57
N LEU A 40 -26.43 -4.96 -4.83
CA LEU A 40 -27.62 -4.22 -5.25
C LEU A 40 -28.19 -4.76 -6.56
N ALA A 41 -27.33 -5.06 -7.54
CA ALA A 41 -27.74 -5.68 -8.79
C ALA A 41 -28.37 -7.06 -8.57
N ALA A 42 -27.81 -7.89 -7.68
CA ALA A 42 -28.37 -9.20 -7.33
C ALA A 42 -29.79 -9.08 -6.75
N VAL A 43 -30.00 -8.12 -5.84
CA VAL A 43 -31.30 -7.88 -5.19
C VAL A 43 -32.33 -7.35 -6.19
N LEU A 44 -31.95 -6.37 -7.02
CA LEU A 44 -32.86 -5.74 -7.97
C LEU A 44 -33.22 -6.65 -9.16
N SER A 45 -32.28 -7.46 -9.63
CA SER A 45 -32.49 -8.37 -10.76
C SER A 45 -33.02 -9.75 -10.37
N GLY A 46 -32.96 -10.11 -9.09
CA GLY A 46 -33.24 -11.46 -8.59
C GLY A 46 -32.21 -12.52 -9.03
N GLN A 47 -31.09 -12.09 -9.63
CA GLN A 47 -30.09 -12.98 -10.18
C GLN A 47 -28.94 -13.17 -9.18
N TRP A 48 -28.95 -14.32 -8.51
CA TRP A 48 -28.00 -14.66 -7.45
C TRP A 48 -26.55 -14.85 -7.92
N TRP A 49 -26.30 -15.03 -9.22
CA TRP A 49 -24.94 -15.18 -9.76
C TRP A 49 -24.09 -13.92 -9.58
N PHE A 50 -24.70 -12.74 -9.44
CA PHE A 50 -24.00 -11.49 -9.09
C PHE A 50 -23.32 -11.54 -7.70
N LEU A 51 -23.72 -12.45 -6.81
CA LEU A 51 -23.01 -12.68 -5.55
C LEU A 51 -21.60 -13.22 -5.77
N ALA A 52 -21.35 -13.98 -6.84
CA ALA A 52 -20.00 -14.41 -7.19
C ALA A 52 -19.10 -13.20 -7.51
N GLY A 53 -19.64 -12.21 -8.23
CA GLY A 53 -18.97 -10.94 -8.49
C GLY A 53 -18.69 -10.15 -7.21
N THR A 54 -19.62 -10.17 -6.25
CA THR A 54 -19.42 -9.56 -4.92
C THR A 54 -18.26 -10.22 -4.17
N GLY A 55 -18.24 -11.55 -4.11
CA GLY A 55 -17.18 -12.30 -3.45
C GLY A 55 -15.80 -12.05 -4.06
N LEU A 56 -15.72 -12.02 -5.40
CA LEU A 56 -14.47 -11.70 -6.11
C LEU A 56 -14.02 -10.26 -5.84
N ALA A 57 -14.94 -9.30 -5.85
CA ALA A 57 -14.65 -7.90 -5.57
C ALA A 57 -14.11 -7.70 -4.15
N TRP A 58 -14.69 -8.37 -3.15
CA TRP A 58 -14.23 -8.30 -1.77
C TRP A 58 -12.89 -8.99 -1.54
N LEU A 59 -12.65 -10.14 -2.18
CA LEU A 59 -11.35 -10.82 -2.13
C LEU A 59 -10.25 -9.97 -2.77
N THR A 60 -10.58 -9.29 -3.86
CA THR A 60 -9.64 -8.39 -4.55
C THR A 60 -9.36 -7.14 -3.69
N ALA A 61 -10.41 -6.57 -3.08
CA ALA A 61 -10.27 -5.43 -2.16
C ALA A 61 -9.40 -5.78 -0.95
N SER A 62 -9.57 -6.95 -0.34
CA SER A 62 -8.76 -7.37 0.81
C SER A 62 -7.30 -7.61 0.43
N ALA A 63 -7.03 -8.19 -0.75
CA ALA A 63 -5.68 -8.34 -1.27
C ALA A 63 -5.00 -6.98 -1.52
N LEU A 64 -5.71 -6.02 -2.12
CA LEU A 64 -5.23 -4.65 -2.34
C LEU A 64 -4.99 -3.90 -1.03
N GLN A 65 -5.86 -4.09 -0.04
CA GLN A 65 -5.68 -3.52 1.30
C GLN A 65 -4.42 -4.08 1.97
N SER A 66 -4.21 -5.40 1.90
CA SER A 66 -3.02 -6.07 2.43
C SER A 66 -1.75 -5.58 1.73
N LEU A 67 -1.79 -5.45 0.40
CA LEU A 67 -0.71 -4.88 -0.40
C LEU A 67 -0.39 -3.44 0.03
N SER A 68 -1.41 -2.60 0.26
CA SER A 68 -1.23 -1.23 0.75
C SER A 68 -0.50 -1.20 2.10
N PHE A 69 -0.87 -2.07 3.05
CA PHE A 69 -0.15 -2.19 4.32
C PHE A 69 1.27 -2.72 4.16
N HIS A 70 1.50 -3.64 3.23
CA HIS A 70 2.83 -4.17 2.96
C HIS A 70 3.75 -3.08 2.38
N LEU A 71 3.24 -2.29 1.42
CA LEU A 71 3.95 -1.15 0.86
C LEU A 71 4.23 -0.07 1.92
N GLN A 72 3.31 0.15 2.85
CA GLN A 72 3.56 1.03 4.00
C GLN A 72 4.72 0.53 4.87
N ARG A 73 4.78 -0.78 5.15
CA ARG A 73 5.89 -1.38 5.92
C ARG A 73 7.23 -1.25 5.20
N LEU A 74 7.26 -1.50 3.89
CA LEU A 74 8.45 -1.32 3.07
C LEU A 74 8.91 0.15 3.07
N GLY A 75 7.97 1.09 2.96
CA GLY A 75 8.27 2.52 3.03
C GLY A 75 8.91 2.93 4.37
N TYR A 76 8.45 2.38 5.50
CA TYR A 76 9.09 2.65 6.79
C TYR A 76 10.45 1.97 6.96
N ALA A 77 10.59 0.72 6.51
CA ALA A 77 11.87 0.01 6.59
C ALA A 77 12.96 0.70 5.78
N ASN A 78 12.63 1.19 4.59
CA ASN A 78 13.57 1.94 3.76
C ASN A 78 13.87 3.33 4.32
N ALA A 79 12.89 4.02 4.92
CA ALA A 79 13.14 5.31 5.57
C ALA A 79 14.13 5.18 6.73
N ASP A 80 14.04 4.10 7.52
CA ASP A 80 14.96 3.83 8.63
C ASP A 80 16.40 3.65 8.10
N LEU A 81 16.58 2.86 7.04
CA LEU A 81 17.88 2.63 6.38
C LEU A 81 18.53 3.92 5.85
N VAL A 82 17.75 4.83 5.26
CA VAL A 82 18.27 6.14 4.79
C VAL A 82 18.77 6.99 5.96
N THR A 83 18.07 6.97 7.10
CA THR A 83 18.53 7.68 8.31
C THR A 83 19.80 7.10 8.92
N TYR A 84 20.06 5.79 8.80
CA TYR A 84 21.33 5.18 9.26
C TYR A 84 22.51 5.55 8.37
N ASP A 85 22.29 5.60 7.06
CA ASP A 85 23.31 5.95 6.06
C ASP A 85 23.72 7.44 6.18
N GLU A 86 22.76 8.35 6.40
CA GLU A 86 23.06 9.77 6.68
C GLU A 86 23.69 10.01 8.06
N ALA A 87 23.40 9.16 9.06
CA ALA A 87 23.96 9.30 10.40
C ALA A 87 25.39 8.72 10.54
N GLY A 88 25.91 8.04 9.51
CA GLY A 88 27.19 7.32 9.57
C GLY A 88 27.24 6.27 10.68
N ALA A 89 26.07 5.80 11.14
CA ALA A 89 25.96 4.86 12.24
C ALA A 89 25.91 3.44 11.68
N GLU A 90 26.92 2.63 12.03
CA GLU A 90 26.92 1.19 11.75
C GLU A 90 25.61 0.57 12.28
N PRO A 91 24.94 -0.29 11.47
CA PRO A 91 23.77 -1.01 11.95
C PRO A 91 24.16 -1.83 13.19
N PRO A 92 23.30 -1.93 14.22
CA PRO A 92 23.60 -2.77 15.35
C PRO A 92 23.73 -4.21 14.85
N ASP A 93 24.90 -4.82 15.10
CA ASP A 93 25.15 -6.26 14.94
C ASP A 93 24.10 -7.01 15.78
N ASP A 94 22.98 -7.38 15.15
CA ASP A 94 21.96 -8.24 15.77
C ASP A 94 22.44 -9.70 15.66
N ASP A 95 23.52 -9.97 16.37
CA ASP A 95 24.09 -11.30 16.61
C ASP A 95 23.18 -12.02 17.61
N ARG A 96 21.96 -12.39 17.19
CA ARG A 96 21.08 -13.26 17.98
C ARG A 96 21.11 -14.68 17.44
N PRO A 97 21.63 -15.65 18.23
CA PRO A 97 21.50 -17.06 17.89
C PRO A 97 20.04 -17.50 18.02
N VAL A 98 19.59 -18.25 17.00
CA VAL A 98 18.33 -19.03 16.97
C VAL A 98 18.25 -20.06 18.08
#